data_AF-A0A940J5E3-F1
#
_entry.id   AF-A0A940J5E3-F1
#
_cell.length_a   1.000
_cell.length_b   1.000
_cell.length_c   1.000
_cell.angle_alpha   90.00
_cell.angle_beta   90.00
_cell.angle_gamma   90.00
#
_symmetry.space_group_name_H-M   'P 1'
#
loop_
_entity.id
_entity.type
_entity.pdbx_description
1 polymer ?
#
loop_
_entity_poly.entity_id
_entity_poly.type
_entity_poly.pdbx_seq_one_letter_code
_entity_poly.pdbx_strand_id
1 'polypeptide(L)' 'MDTFVIAVARLVALVDKTPADKDVKAGWGAFGIFLALAVAVAFLGWSLVRQLKKTERNAEKGVFGEDDQKPKQA' A
#
# COMPACT_ATOMS: atom_id res chain seq x y z
N MET A 1 30.68 -22.19 33.30
CA MET A 1 29.73 -21.14 32.87
C MET A 1 30.40 -20.14 31.94
N ASP A 2 31.69 -19.86 32.14
CA ASP A 2 32.45 -18.86 31.38
C ASP A 2 32.61 -19.21 29.89
N THR A 3 32.86 -20.48 29.57
CA THR A 3 32.98 -20.95 28.18
C THR A 3 31.69 -20.77 27.38
N PHE A 4 30.53 -20.95 28.03
CA PHE A 4 29.23 -20.77 27.40
C PHE A 4 28.95 -19.29 27.12
N VAL A 5 29.26 -18.41 28.08
CA VAL A 5 29.13 -16.95 27.91
C VAL A 5 30.05 -16.44 26.80
N ILE A 6 31.29 -16.93 26.72
CA ILE A 6 32.23 -16.56 25.65
C ILE A 6 31.73 -17.06 24.30
N ALA A 7 31.21 -18.29 24.21
CA ALA A 7 30.65 -18.84 22.98
C ALA A 7 29.44 -18.02 22.48
N VAL A 8 28.53 -17.66 23.39
CA VAL A 8 27.36 -16.82 23.08
C VAL A 8 27.81 -15.42 22.64
N ALA A 9 28.77 -14.80 23.33
CA ALA A 9 29.28 -13.48 22.96
C ALA A 9 29.93 -13.47 21.57
N ARG A 10 30.68 -14.53 21.21
CA ARG A 10 31.28 -14.69 19.88
C ARG A 10 30.24 -14.92 18.80
N LEU A 11 29.17 -15.65 19.12
CA LEU A 11 28.07 -15.91 18.19
C LEU A 11 27.24 -14.66 17.93
N VAL A 12 26.98 -13.86 18.97
CA VAL A 12 26.34 -12.54 18.86
C VAL A 12 27.19 -11.62 17.98
N ALA A 13 28.49 -11.51 18.24
CA ALA A 13 29.38 -10.67 17.44
C ALA A 13 29.53 -11.12 15.97
N LEU A 14 29.32 -12.40 15.66
CA LEU A 14 29.36 -12.92 14.29
C LEU A 14 28.07 -12.59 13.51
N VAL A 15 26.93 -12.60 14.21
CA VAL A 15 25.60 -12.31 13.67
C VAL A 15 25.34 -10.80 13.57
N ASP A 16 25.87 -10.03 14.52
CA ASP A 16 25.75 -8.57 14.57
C ASP A 16 26.73 -7.90 13.59
N LYS A 17 26.66 -8.29 12.32
CA LYS A 17 27.24 -7.50 11.24
C LYS A 17 26.38 -6.26 11.08
N THR A 18 26.87 -5.13 11.59
CA THR A 18 26.34 -3.82 11.20
C THR A 18 26.28 -3.78 9.67
N PRO A 19 25.07 -3.62 9.06
CA PRO A 19 24.95 -3.63 7.62
C PRO A 19 25.91 -2.60 7.04
N ALA A 20 26.70 -2.97 6.05
CA ALA A 20 27.55 -1.99 5.39
C ALA A 20 26.63 -1.01 4.67
N ASP A 21 26.99 0.29 4.59
CA ASP A 21 26.14 1.35 3.97
C ASP A 21 25.63 1.01 2.56
N LYS A 22 26.27 0.06 1.88
CA LYS A 22 25.88 -0.46 0.56
C LYS A 22 24.68 -1.42 0.56
N ASP A 23 24.26 -1.96 1.71
CA ASP A 23 23.15 -2.91 1.84
C ASP A 23 21.77 -2.21 1.89
N VAL A 24 21.74 -0.89 2.08
CA VAL A 24 20.52 -0.05 2.06
C VAL A 24 20.25 0.62 0.71
N LYS A 25 20.85 0.13 -0.38
CA LYS A 25 20.32 0.40 -1.72
C LYS A 25 19.16 -0.54 -1.94
N ALA A 26 17.93 -0.07 -1.67
CA ALA A 26 16.71 -0.75 -2.06
C ALA A 26 16.90 -1.25 -3.49
N GLY A 27 17.05 -2.57 -3.64
CA GLY A 27 17.40 -3.14 -4.94
C GLY A 27 16.37 -2.73 -5.98
N TRP A 28 16.75 -2.77 -7.25
CA TRP A 28 15.83 -2.48 -8.36
C TRP A 28 14.48 -3.22 -8.25
N GLY A 29 14.46 -4.41 -7.62
CA GLY A 29 13.22 -5.13 -7.28
C GLY A 29 12.29 -4.38 -6.30
N ALA A 30 12.82 -3.83 -5.21
CA ALA A 30 12.03 -3.04 -4.26
C ALA A 30 11.50 -1.76 -4.91
N PHE A 31 12.31 -1.11 -5.76
CA PHE A 31 11.86 0.04 -6.56
C PHE A 31 10.74 -0.36 -7.55
N GLY A 32 10.86 -1.51 -8.21
CA GLY A 32 9.82 -2.05 -9.08
C GLY A 32 8.51 -2.32 -8.36
N ILE A 33 8.57 -2.91 -7.16
CA ILE A 33 7.39 -3.15 -6.31
C ILE A 33 6.73 -1.81 -5.94
N PHE A 34 7.51 -0.81 -5.55
CA PHE A 34 6.99 0.51 -5.21
C PHE A 34 6.25 1.15 -6.39
N LEU A 35 6.81 1.11 -7.60
CA LEU A 35 6.14 1.62 -8.79
C LEU A 35 4.87 0.83 -9.13
N ALA A 36 4.90 -0.50 -9.01
CA ALA A 36 3.72 -1.33 -9.23
C ALA A 36 2.58 -0.97 -8.26
N LEU A 37 2.90 -0.75 -6.98
CA LEU A 37 1.93 -0.29 -5.99
C LEU A 37 1.39 1.11 -6.32
N ALA A 38 2.25 2.04 -6.75
CA ALA A 38 1.82 3.38 -7.16
C ALA A 38 0.84 3.32 -8.35
N VAL A 39 1.12 2.48 -9.35
CA VAL A 39 0.22 2.25 -10.49
C VAL A 39 -1.10 1.63 -10.04
N ALA A 40 -1.06 0.63 -9.14
CA ALA A 40 -2.27 0.01 -8.61
C ALA A 40 -3.17 1.04 -7.90
N VAL A 41 -2.59 1.91 -7.07
CA VAL A 41 -3.31 2.99 -6.38
C VAL A 41 -3.88 3.99 -7.37
N ALA A 42 -3.09 4.43 -8.36
CA ALA A 42 -3.55 5.35 -9.40
C ALA A 42 -4.71 4.76 -10.21
N PHE A 43 -4.63 3.48 -10.57
CA PHE A 43 -5.69 2.77 -11.27
C PHE A 43 -6.97 2.68 -10.44
N LEU A 44 -6.85 2.38 -9.14
CA LEU A 44 -8.00 2.33 -8.23
C LEU A 44 -8.66 3.71 -8.07
N GLY A 45 -7.85 4.77 -7.89
CA GLY A 45 -8.34 6.14 -7.81
C GLY A 45 -9.06 6.57 -9.10
N TRP A 46 -8.48 6.28 -10.26
CA TRP A 46 -9.11 6.55 -11.55
C TRP A 46 -10.43 5.79 -11.73
N SER A 47 -10.45 4.51 -11.35
CA SER A 47 -11.66 3.67 -11.41
C SER A 47 -12.78 4.26 -10.56
N LEU A 48 -12.47 4.67 -9.32
CA LEU A 48 -13.43 5.29 -8.42
C LEU A 48 -13.97 6.61 -8.98
N VAL A 49 -13.09 7.53 -9.37
CA VAL A 49 -13.49 8.84 -9.91
C VAL A 49 -14.33 8.68 -11.19
N ARG A 50 -14.00 7.70 -12.03
CA ARG A 50 -14.77 7.39 -13.24
C ARG A 50 -16.18 6.94 -12.90
N GLN A 51 -16.38 6.14 -11.86
CA GLN A 51 -17.72 5.69 -11.45
C GLN A 51 -18.52 6.84 -10.84
N LEU A 52 -17.90 7.65 -9.97
CA LEU A 52 -18.58 8.82 -9.38
C LEU A 52 -19.07 9.79 -10.46
N LYS A 53 -18.19 10.14 -11.42
CA LYS A 53 -18.57 11.00 -12.56
C LYS A 53 -19.66 10.38 -13.44
N LYS A 54 -19.69 9.05 -13.56
CA LYS A 54 -20.74 8.37 -14.34
C LYS A 54 -22.10 8.51 -13.64
N THR A 55 -22.12 8.36 -12.32
CA THR A 55 -23.33 8.56 -11.51
C THR A 55 -23.82 10.01 -11.58
N GLU A 56 -22.92 10.99 -11.40
CA GLU A 56 -23.25 12.43 -11.53
C GLU A 56 -23.88 12.74 -12.89
N ARG A 57 -23.24 12.30 -13.98
CA ARG A 57 -23.77 12.52 -15.34
C ARG A 57 -25.11 11.84 -15.60
N ASN A 58 -25.40 10.73 -14.92
CA ASN A 58 -26.70 10.07 -15.02
C ASN A 58 -27.77 10.80 -14.21
N ALA A 59 -27.39 11.38 -13.05
CA ALA A 59 -28.27 12.23 -12.26
C ALA A 59 -28.62 13.53 -12.99
N GLU A 60 -27.64 14.20 -13.59
CA GLU A 60 -27.84 15.40 -14.43
C GLU A 60 -28.78 15.12 -15.62
N LYS A 61 -28.74 13.90 -16.15
CA LYS A 61 -29.60 13.47 -17.27
C LYS A 61 -31.00 13.03 -16.84
N GLY A 62 -31.33 13.12 -15.55
CA GLY A 62 -32.64 12.71 -15.03
C GLY A 62 -32.93 11.22 -15.22
N VAL A 63 -31.90 10.36 -15.28
CA VAL A 63 -32.05 8.91 -15.48
C VAL A 63 -32.55 8.22 -14.20
N PHE A 64 -32.30 8.81 -13.03
CA PHE A 64 -32.87 8.36 -11.77
C PHE A 64 -34.30 8.89 -11.66
N GLY A 65 -35.29 8.00 -11.73
CA GLY A 65 -36.72 8.33 -11.63
C GLY A 65 -37.15 8.69 -10.21
N GLU A 66 -38.35 9.25 -10.06
CA GLU A 66 -38.92 9.76 -8.80
C GLU A 66 -38.97 8.79 -7.61
N ASP A 67 -38.70 7.49 -7.82
CA ASP A 67 -38.60 6.49 -6.74
C ASP A 67 -37.29 6.53 -5.94
N ASP A 68 -36.21 7.13 -6.48
CA ASP A 68 -34.90 7.21 -5.83
C ASP A 68 -34.81 8.33 -4.77
N GLN A 69 -35.85 9.16 -4.64
CA GLN A 69 -35.91 10.30 -3.71
C GLN A 69 -36.64 10.02 -2.39
N LYS A 70 -36.90 8.75 -2.03
CA LYS A 70 -37.49 8.50 -0.70
C LYS A 70 -36.51 8.93 0.40
N PRO A 71 -36.84 9.93 1.23
CA PRO A 71 -36.03 10.25 2.39
C PRO A 71 -36.01 9.01 3.26
N LYS A 72 -34.83 8.64 3.73
CA LYS A 72 -34.65 7.63 4.78
C LYS A 72 -35.43 8.13 6.01
N GLN A 73 -36.65 7.64 6.18
CA GLN A 73 -37.48 7.92 7.35
C GLN A 73 -36.73 7.32 8.55
N ALA A 74 -36.27 8.21 9.43
CA ALA A 74 -35.77 7.88 10.76
C ALA A 74 -36.93 7.88 11.75
#